data_AF-A0A354XIC5-F1
#
_entry.id   AF-A0A354XIC5-F1
#
_cell.length_a   1.000
_cell.length_b   1.000
_cell.length_c   1.000
_cell.angle_alpha   90.00
_cell.angle_beta   90.00
_cell.angle_gamma   90.00
#
_symmetry.space_group_name_H-M   'P 1'
#
loop_
_entity.id
_entity.type
_entity.pdbx_description
1 polymer ?
#
loop_
_entity_poly.entity_id
_entity_poly.type
_entity_poly.pdbx_seq_one_letter_code
_entity_poly.pdbx_strand_id
1 'polypeptide(L)'
;QGLGWRRSTATAAVALSVWLIGLLSAFSFSTLAEFRPLFGRNVFELVSSIPPDIFLPMGGLLIAIFAAWVMPQARVISALGAGERGYLLWRTTIRWVSIPLTFIVLLGGLL
;
A
#
# COMPACT_ATOMS: atom_id res chain seq x y z
N GLN A 1 12.35 -16.46 6.71
CA GLN A 1 12.29 -17.73 5.95
C GLN A 1 10.86 -17.88 5.47
N GLY A 2 10.63 -17.97 4.15
CA GLY A 2 9.27 -18.03 3.60
C GLY A 2 8.59 -19.38 3.88
N LEU A 3 7.27 -19.45 3.72
CA LEU A 3 6.39 -20.60 3.99
C LEU A 3 6.75 -21.92 3.27
N GLY A 4 7.86 -22.01 2.53
CA GLY A 4 8.34 -23.24 1.88
C GLY A 4 7.51 -23.69 0.67
N TRP A 5 6.57 -22.86 0.19
CA TRP A 5 5.66 -23.23 -0.88
C TRP A 5 6.35 -23.25 -2.25
N ARG A 6 5.97 -24.23 -3.08
CA ARG A 6 6.34 -24.24 -4.50
C ARG A 6 5.65 -23.06 -5.20
N ARG A 7 6.34 -22.44 -6.17
CA ARG A 7 5.84 -21.26 -6.92
C ARG A 7 4.43 -21.49 -7.47
N SER A 8 4.18 -22.65 -8.07
CA SER A 8 2.87 -23.00 -8.64
C SER A 8 1.75 -23.02 -7.60
N THR A 9 2.01 -23.59 -6.42
CA THR A 9 1.04 -23.65 -5.32
C THR A 9 0.73 -22.25 -4.79
N ALA A 10 1.74 -21.41 -4.60
CA ALA A 10 1.54 -20.02 -4.16
C ALA A 10 0.74 -19.21 -5.18
N THR A 11 1.06 -19.33 -6.47
CA THR A 11 0.31 -18.65 -7.54
C THR A 11 -1.13 -19.11 -7.60
N ALA A 12 -1.39 -20.42 -7.54
CA ALA A 12 -2.75 -20.96 -7.57
C ALA A 12 -3.58 -20.50 -6.36
N ALA A 13 -2.98 -20.51 -5.15
CA ALA A 13 -3.65 -20.06 -3.95
C ALA A 13 -4.04 -18.57 -4.02
N VAL A 14 -3.10 -17.70 -4.43
CA VAL A 14 -3.37 -16.27 -4.59
C VAL A 14 -4.42 -16.02 -5.69
N ALA A 15 -4.29 -16.68 -6.85
CA ALA A 15 -5.23 -16.53 -7.95
C ALA A 15 -6.65 -16.95 -7.56
N LEU A 16 -6.81 -18.10 -6.91
CA LEU A 16 -8.11 -18.57 -6.41
C LEU A 16 -8.69 -17.60 -5.38
N SER A 17 -7.86 -17.08 -4.47
CA SER A 17 -8.30 -16.15 -3.43
C SER A 17 -8.80 -14.83 -4.03
N VAL A 18 -8.03 -14.24 -4.95
CA VAL A 18 -8.42 -13.02 -5.66
C VAL A 18 -9.68 -13.23 -6.50
N TRP A 19 -9.80 -14.39 -7.16
CA TRP A 19 -10.97 -14.75 -7.94
C TRP A 19 -12.23 -14.87 -7.07
N LEU A 20 -12.16 -15.53 -5.92
CA LEU A 20 -13.27 -15.64 -4.97
C LEU A 20 -13.70 -14.27 -4.42
N ILE A 21 -12.73 -13.40 -4.08
CA ILE A 21 -13.02 -12.02 -3.64
C ILE A 21 -13.72 -11.23 -4.76
N GLY A 22 -13.26 -11.36 -6.01
CA GLY A 22 -13.90 -10.74 -7.17
C GLY A 22 -15.34 -11.22 -7.39
N LEU A 23 -15.58 -12.52 -7.20
CA LEU A 23 -16.93 -13.11 -7.29
C LEU A 23 -17.85 -12.58 -6.17
N LEU A 24 -17.32 -12.44 -4.95
CA LEU A 24 -18.04 -11.87 -3.82
C LEU A 24 -18.40 -10.40 -4.05
N SER A 25 -17.49 -9.64 -4.66
CA SER A 25 -17.75 -8.27 -5.13
C SER A 25 -18.84 -8.21 -6.20
N ALA A 26 -18.90 -9.16 -7.14
CA ALA A 26 -19.97 -9.23 -8.14
C ALA A 26 -21.34 -9.52 -7.51
N PHE A 27 -21.40 -10.43 -6.53
CA PHE A 27 -22.63 -10.73 -5.78
C PHE A 27 -23.10 -9.58 -4.89
N SER A 28 -22.20 -8.66 -4.53
CA SER A 28 -22.53 -7.43 -3.79
C SER A 28 -23.47 -6.49 -4.55
N PHE A 29 -23.65 -6.66 -5.87
CA PHE A 29 -24.61 -5.89 -6.68
C PHE A 29 -26.01 -6.52 -6.76
N SER A 30 -26.20 -7.74 -6.23
CA SER A 30 -27.47 -8.47 -6.32
C SER A 30 -27.94 -8.95 -4.95
N THR A 31 -27.58 -10.18 -4.54
CA THR A 31 -28.14 -10.83 -3.35
C THR A 31 -27.53 -10.32 -2.04
N LEU A 32 -26.29 -9.82 -2.08
CA LEU A 32 -25.58 -9.25 -0.92
C LEU A 32 -25.63 -7.72 -0.88
N ALA A 33 -26.49 -7.07 -1.68
CA ALA A 33 -26.56 -5.61 -1.74
C ALA A 33 -26.92 -4.96 -0.39
N GLU A 34 -27.69 -5.65 0.45
CA GLU A 34 -28.03 -5.21 1.81
C GLU A 34 -27.01 -5.67 2.87
N PHE A 35 -26.09 -6.58 2.52
CA PHE A 35 -25.09 -7.08 3.44
C PHE A 35 -23.95 -6.05 3.58
N ARG A 36 -24.04 -5.25 4.65
CA ARG A 36 -23.11 -4.16 4.98
C ARG A 36 -22.32 -4.48 6.26
N PRO A 37 -21.30 -5.35 6.18
CA PRO A 37 -20.62 -5.85 7.37
C PRO A 37 -19.76 -4.79 8.08
N LEU A 38 -19.28 -3.76 7.38
CA LEU A 38 -18.36 -2.75 7.90
C LEU A 38 -18.74 -1.35 7.39
N PHE A 39 -18.85 -0.39 8.31
CA PHE A 39 -19.07 1.05 8.01
C PHE A 39 -20.28 1.37 7.11
N GLY A 40 -21.27 0.48 7.01
CA GLY A 40 -22.43 0.67 6.13
C GLY A 40 -22.11 0.55 4.62
N ARG A 41 -20.89 0.12 4.26
CA ARG A 41 -20.42 -0.08 2.89
C ARG A 41 -20.59 -1.54 2.46
N ASN A 42 -20.83 -1.74 1.18
CA ASN A 42 -20.95 -3.08 0.60
C ASN A 42 -19.56 -3.74 0.44
N VAL A 43 -19.51 -5.04 0.14
CA VAL A 43 -18.24 -5.78 0.02
C VAL A 43 -17.36 -5.22 -1.09
N PHE A 44 -17.95 -4.83 -2.23
CA PHE A 44 -17.22 -4.24 -3.35
C PHE A 44 -16.59 -2.88 -2.99
N GLU A 45 -17.32 -2.02 -2.28
CA GLU A 45 -16.87 -0.72 -1.82
C GLU A 45 -15.70 -0.87 -0.84
N LEU A 46 -15.77 -1.83 0.08
CA LEU A 46 -14.67 -2.10 1.00
C LEU A 46 -13.41 -2.55 0.25
N VAL A 47 -13.53 -3.48 -0.68
CA VAL A 47 -12.38 -3.99 -1.47
C VAL A 47 -11.84 -2.93 -2.43
N SER A 48 -12.68 -2.02 -2.93
CA SER A 48 -12.26 -0.98 -3.87
C SER A 48 -11.76 0.30 -3.21
N SER A 49 -12.18 0.64 -1.98
CA SER A 49 -11.76 1.86 -1.26
C SER A 49 -10.59 1.62 -0.30
N ILE A 50 -10.56 0.51 0.44
CA ILE A 50 -9.51 0.29 1.47
C ILE A 50 -8.10 0.28 0.88
N PRO A 51 -7.80 -0.45 -0.22
CA PRO A 51 -6.45 -0.47 -0.75
C PRO A 51 -5.92 0.90 -1.23
N PRO A 52 -6.64 1.66 -2.08
CA PRO A 52 -6.14 2.96 -2.53
C PRO A 52 -6.15 4.02 -1.42
N ASP A 53 -7.15 4.03 -0.55
CA ASP A 53 -7.32 5.11 0.42
C ASP A 53 -6.48 4.91 1.68
N ILE A 54 -6.20 3.65 2.04
CA ILE A 54 -5.48 3.30 3.28
C ILE A 54 -4.14 2.63 2.97
N PHE A 55 -4.12 1.52 2.24
CA PHE A 55 -2.90 0.73 2.08
C PHE A 55 -1.81 1.45 1.27
N LEU A 56 -2.18 2.16 0.20
CA LEU A 56 -1.21 2.94 -0.59
C LEU A 56 -0.53 4.04 0.23
N PRO A 57 -1.27 4.98 0.87
CA PRO A 57 -0.62 6.03 1.66
C PRO A 57 0.08 5.47 2.90
N MET A 58 -0.48 4.45 3.58
CA MET A 58 0.23 3.81 4.69
C MET A 58 1.56 3.20 4.25
N GLY A 59 1.55 2.44 3.15
CA GLY A 59 2.76 1.84 2.58
C GLY A 59 3.80 2.90 2.18
N GLY A 60 3.35 3.95 1.49
CA GLY A 60 4.20 5.07 1.09
C GLY A 60 4.84 5.79 2.29
N LEU A 61 4.07 6.02 3.36
CA LEU A 61 4.54 6.67 4.58
C LEU A 61 5.61 5.81 5.28
N LEU A 62 5.35 4.51 5.44
CA LEU A 62 6.30 3.58 6.04
C LEU A 62 7.60 3.50 5.24
N ILE A 63 7.51 3.43 3.90
CA ILE A 63 8.68 3.43 3.01
C ILE A 63 9.44 4.75 3.12
N ALA A 64 8.76 5.89 3.13
CA ALA A 64 9.38 7.21 3.25
C ALA A 64 10.12 7.38 4.59
N ILE A 65 9.51 6.95 5.69
CA ILE A 65 10.13 6.97 7.03
C ILE A 65 11.36 6.06 7.04
N PHE A 66 11.23 4.82 6.55
CA PHE A 66 12.34 3.88 6.46
C PHE A 66 13.51 4.45 5.64
N ALA A 67 13.22 5.01 4.46
CA ALA A 67 14.21 5.58 3.56
C ALA A 67 14.93 6.79 4.18
N ALA A 68 14.21 7.67 4.89
CA ALA A 68 14.78 8.90 5.43
C ALA A 68 15.50 8.75 6.79
N TRP A 69 15.10 7.77 7.61
CA TRP A 69 15.56 7.61 9.00
C TRP A 69 16.34 6.32 9.27
N VAL A 70 16.04 5.23 8.57
CA VAL A 70 16.64 3.91 8.86
C VAL A 70 17.76 3.56 7.87
N MET A 71 17.69 4.04 6.62
CA MET A 71 18.63 3.66 5.58
C MET A 71 20.01 4.32 5.75
N PRO A 72 21.13 3.57 5.71
CA PRO A 72 22.47 4.15 5.78
C PRO A 72 22.78 5.03 4.56
N GLN A 73 23.34 6.22 4.81
CA GLN A 73 23.69 7.20 3.77
C GLN A 73 24.50 6.61 2.62
N ALA A 74 25.52 5.79 2.91
CA ALA A 74 26.36 5.17 1.87
C ALA A 74 25.57 4.25 0.92
N ARG A 75 24.54 3.55 1.42
CA ARG A 75 23.66 2.72 0.57
C ARG A 75 22.72 3.56 -0.27
N VAL A 76 22.24 4.69 0.25
CA VAL A 76 21.38 5.60 -0.50
C VAL A 76 22.16 6.29 -1.62
N ILE A 77 23.37 6.78 -1.33
CA ILE A 77 24.27 7.43 -2.30
C ILE A 77 24.59 6.47 -3.46
N SER A 78 24.96 5.22 -3.14
CA SER A 78 25.25 4.21 -4.17
C SER A 78 24.01 3.80 -4.96
N ALA A 79 22.84 3.67 -4.31
CA ALA A 79 21.59 3.31 -4.98
C ALA A 79 21.04 4.43 -5.88
N LEU A 80 21.18 5.70 -5.46
CA LEU A 80 20.78 6.87 -6.26
C LEU A 80 21.78 7.20 -7.36
N GLY A 81 23.02 6.69 -7.27
CA GLY A 81 24.13 7.11 -8.12
C GLY A 81 24.43 8.61 -8.00
N ALA A 82 24.00 9.24 -6.90
CA ALA A 82 24.05 10.68 -6.70
C ALA A 82 25.13 11.03 -5.68
N GLY A 83 25.94 12.07 -5.96
CA GLY A 83 26.91 12.58 -5.00
C GLY A 83 26.26 13.14 -3.73
N GLU A 84 27.07 13.56 -2.75
CA GLU A 84 26.59 14.02 -1.43
C GLU A 84 25.51 15.11 -1.51
N ARG A 85 25.63 16.05 -2.45
CA ARG A 85 24.63 17.11 -2.68
C ARG A 85 23.28 16.56 -3.16
N GLY A 86 23.29 15.56 -4.04
CA GLY A 86 22.07 14.91 -4.53
C GLY A 86 21.39 14.10 -3.43
N TYR A 87 22.16 13.45 -2.55
CA TYR A 87 21.64 12.80 -1.36
C TYR A 87 20.96 13.79 -0.40
N LEU A 88 21.59 14.94 -0.11
CA LEU A 88 20.98 15.95 0.76
C LEU A 88 19.67 16.50 0.18
N LEU A 89 19.63 16.80 -1.12
CA LEU A 89 18.41 17.27 -1.79
C LEU A 89 17.31 16.21 -1.71
N TRP A 90 17.61 14.98 -2.13
CA TRP A 90 16.65 13.87 -2.10
C TRP A 90 16.14 13.59 -0.69
N ARG A 91 17.02 13.54 0.31
CA ARG A 91 16.63 13.29 1.70
C ARG A 91 15.77 14.41 2.26
N THR A 92 16.07 15.65 1.89
CA THR A 92 15.24 16.82 2.26
C THR A 92 13.87 16.72 1.61
N THR A 93 13.79 16.39 0.32
CA THR A 93 12.52 16.17 -0.38
C THR A 93 11.70 15.06 0.27
N ILE A 94 12.27 13.91 0.61
CA ILE A 94 11.51 12.83 1.25
C ILE A 94 11.01 13.25 2.63
N ARG A 95 11.86 13.87 3.45
CA ARG A 95 11.46 14.26 4.82
C ARG A 95 10.42 15.38 4.83
N TRP A 96 10.56 16.38 3.97
CA TRP A 96 9.74 17.59 4.01
C TRP A 96 8.58 17.60 3.02
N VAL A 97 8.62 16.79 1.95
CA VAL A 97 7.55 16.69 0.97
C VAL A 97 6.83 15.36 1.12
N SER A 98 7.51 14.22 0.93
CA SER A 98 6.82 12.92 0.87
C SER A 98 6.08 12.57 2.17
N ILE A 99 6.71 12.70 3.34
CA ILE A 99 6.07 12.36 4.63
C ILE A 99 4.79 13.18 4.88
N PRO A 100 4.81 14.53 4.87
CA PRO A 100 3.59 15.31 5.12
C PRO A 100 2.55 15.14 4.03
N LEU A 101 2.93 15.03 2.74
CA LEU A 101 1.97 14.83 1.66
C LEU A 101 1.24 13.50 1.80
N THR A 102 1.98 12.42 2.08
CA THR A 102 1.38 11.09 2.27
C THR A 102 0.52 11.03 3.53
N PHE A 103 0.90 11.76 4.59
CA PHE A 103 0.07 11.90 5.78
C PHE A 103 -1.24 12.66 5.49
N ILE A 104 -1.20 13.73 4.69
CA ILE A 104 -2.39 14.47 4.24
C ILE A 104 -3.29 13.57 3.40
N VAL A 105 -2.74 12.80 2.46
CA VAL A 105 -3.52 11.84 1.65
C VAL A 105 -4.20 10.80 2.53
N LEU A 106 -3.51 10.28 3.55
CA LEU A 106 -4.09 9.32 4.48
C LEU A 106 -5.24 9.92 5.30
N LEU A 107 -5.12 11.18 5.73
CA LEU A 107 -6.22 11.91 6.39
C LEU A 107 -7.39 12.14 5.43
N GLY A 108 -7.12 12.51 4.18
CA GLY A 108 -8.14 12.70 3.16
C GLY A 108 -8.86 11.41 2.75
N GLY A 109 -8.18 10.26 2.79
CA GLY A 109 -8.80 8.95 2.53
C GLY A 109 -9.64 8.42 3.69
N LEU A 110 -9.51 8.98 4.89
CA LEU A 110 -10.26 8.58 6.09
C LEU A 110 -11.49 9.47 6.37
N LEU A 111 -11.52 10.69 5.80
CA LEU A 111 -12.63 11.66 5.88
C LEU A 111 -13.65 11.44 4.77
#